data_AF-A0A357BQ06-F1
#
_entry.id   AF-A0A357BQ06-F1
#
_cell.length_a   1.000
_cell.length_b   1.000
_cell.length_c   1.000
_cell.angle_alpha   90.00
_cell.angle_beta   90.00
_cell.angle_gamma   90.00
#
_symmetry.space_group_name_H-M   'P 1'
#
loop_
_entity.id
_entity.type
_entity.pdbx_description
1 polymer ?
#
loop_
_entity_poly.entity_id
_entity_poly.type
_entity_poly.pdbx_seq_one_letter_code
_entity_poly.pdbx_strand_id
1 'polypeptide(L)'
;MIRSLVMKHKNCSFFTSNKGFTLLEILMVIILIGIVAATAVMFIGNILEQQSVDLTLKDMQNLNHAIVGNPDLVEGGVRNSFGYTGDMGALPANLTALILQGGQLGWRADTGFGGLTNLGTGAGWRGPYVEDKQDDSGTYLALLDGWGRLYSYDAATGRVGSAGSNGVFGGFAAPDADDIIYPQTSVGTILGTVSGRVTNPNGGSIQAPPATNNVTIYAPPPVGAVNLTTYTGATDANGYYTITNVPIGKHKLSVTVGGTTADRAVTALPSATTNMDIVFSTAMTIPDITDVTSFTATPVSTSTIRLDWSPPVTTNTDNSALWDLKGYNIYKGLAVNPTSLYAFLPNTQTSGTVSYIDSNATYFNTYNYRITAVNTSGIESNYSANVSTLGVYGSASIFQTSGASIWNTSCIQFQVKNYSSANIAVANNTVTWSGGPGGYKIAVSTAGQPACPATGAAGCTASGVSVNNAYTLNANGGNIGYITVSFFTNSNNCNNTQAINASNNPYLGFNNNAYIIGDTNNGLR
;
A
#
# COMPACT_ATOMS: atom_id res chain seq x y z
N MET A 1 67.32 -77.78 -16.57
CA MET A 1 68.56 -76.98 -16.33
C MET A 1 68.08 -75.53 -16.25
N ILE A 2 68.18 -74.75 -15.17
CA ILE A 2 69.30 -74.54 -14.25
C ILE A 2 68.77 -74.23 -12.83
N ARG A 3 69.41 -74.95 -11.89
CA ARG A 3 69.59 -74.83 -10.43
C ARG A 3 68.90 -73.71 -9.62
N SER A 4 68.12 -74.18 -8.65
CA SER A 4 67.87 -73.56 -7.34
C SER A 4 69.18 -73.14 -6.65
N LEU A 5 69.25 -71.88 -6.24
CA LEU A 5 70.32 -71.33 -5.41
C LEU A 5 69.76 -71.11 -4.00
N VAL A 6 70.05 -72.05 -3.10
CA VAL A 6 69.75 -71.95 -1.67
C VAL A 6 70.68 -70.87 -1.06
N MET A 7 70.11 -69.75 -0.65
CA MET A 7 70.80 -68.73 0.14
C MET A 7 70.99 -69.23 1.58
N LYS A 8 72.24 -69.52 1.95
CA LYS A 8 72.67 -69.79 3.33
C LYS A 8 72.33 -68.60 4.23
N HIS A 9 71.44 -68.80 5.19
CA HIS A 9 71.32 -67.95 6.37
C HIS A 9 72.66 -67.95 7.12
N LYS A 10 73.33 -66.80 7.15
CA LYS A 10 74.34 -66.52 8.17
C LYS A 10 73.60 -66.14 9.43
N ASN A 11 73.43 -67.10 10.34
CA ASN A 11 73.08 -66.82 11.73
C ASN A 11 74.21 -65.97 12.33
N CYS A 12 73.97 -64.67 12.42
CA CYS A 12 74.83 -63.77 13.18
C CYS A 12 74.48 -63.96 14.65
N SER A 13 75.19 -64.86 15.34
CA SER A 13 75.09 -65.05 16.78
C SER A 13 75.62 -63.81 17.50
N PHE A 14 74.71 -62.94 17.97
CA PHE A 14 75.03 -61.92 18.95
C PHE A 14 75.23 -62.60 20.31
N PHE A 15 76.49 -62.66 20.75
CA PHE A 15 76.98 -62.86 22.12
C PHE A 15 76.49 -64.07 22.94
N THR A 16 77.29 -65.13 22.98
CA THR A 16 77.42 -65.99 24.16
C THR A 16 78.72 -65.65 24.88
N SER A 17 78.67 -64.63 25.74
CA SER A 17 79.61 -64.47 26.84
C SER A 17 78.77 -64.43 28.12
N ASN A 18 78.71 -65.55 28.83
CA ASN A 18 78.18 -65.60 30.20
C ASN A 18 79.17 -64.92 31.14
N LYS A 19 79.28 -63.58 31.06
CA LYS A 19 79.68 -62.78 32.20
C LYS A 19 78.41 -62.54 32.99
N GLY A 20 78.32 -63.10 34.20
CA GLY A 20 77.21 -62.79 35.10
C GLY A 20 77.09 -61.28 35.24
N PHE A 21 75.88 -60.76 35.07
CA PHE A 21 75.59 -59.35 35.29
C PHE A 21 76.17 -58.94 36.65
N THR A 22 76.97 -57.88 36.65
CA THR A 22 77.47 -57.34 37.91
C THR A 22 76.29 -56.72 38.66
N LEU A 23 76.29 -56.83 40.00
CA LEU A 23 75.23 -56.26 40.84
C LEU A 23 75.04 -54.75 40.57
N LEU A 24 76.11 -54.05 40.19
CA LEU A 24 76.11 -52.64 39.81
C LEU A 24 75.35 -52.36 38.51
N GLU A 25 75.41 -53.26 37.54
CA GLU A 25 74.76 -53.08 36.23
C GLU A 25 73.25 -53.25 36.33
N ILE A 26 72.80 -54.24 37.11
CA ILE A 26 71.38 -54.37 37.46
C ILE A 26 70.92 -53.18 38.32
N LEU A 27 71.75 -52.70 39.25
CA LEU A 27 71.44 -51.52 40.06
C LEU A 27 71.28 -50.23 39.20
N MET A 28 72.16 -50.01 38.22
CA MET A 28 72.05 -48.87 37.31
C MET A 28 70.79 -48.96 36.45
N VAL A 29 70.48 -50.15 35.92
CA VAL A 29 69.29 -50.35 35.06
C VAL A 29 68.01 -50.08 35.85
N ILE A 30 67.88 -50.58 37.08
CA ILE A 30 66.66 -50.31 37.88
C ILE A 30 66.53 -48.83 38.26
N ILE A 31 67.64 -48.13 38.50
CA ILE A 31 67.64 -46.68 38.76
C ILE A 31 67.20 -45.91 37.49
N LEU A 32 67.76 -46.25 36.33
CA LEU A 32 67.42 -45.62 35.06
C LEU A 32 65.96 -45.86 34.67
N ILE A 33 65.47 -47.10 34.81
CA ILE A 33 64.07 -47.43 34.56
C ILE A 33 63.15 -46.65 35.51
N GLY A 34 63.53 -46.50 36.79
CA GLY A 34 62.77 -45.71 37.76
C GLY A 34 62.63 -44.24 37.34
N ILE A 35 63.71 -43.62 36.87
CA ILE A 35 63.70 -42.22 36.41
C ILE A 35 62.85 -42.08 35.13
N VAL A 36 63.06 -42.96 34.14
CA VAL A 36 62.32 -42.94 32.88
C VAL A 36 60.83 -43.15 33.12
N ALA A 37 60.46 -44.13 33.95
CA ALA A 37 59.07 -44.41 34.29
C ALA A 37 58.39 -43.20 34.96
N ALA A 38 59.04 -42.54 35.92
CA ALA A 38 58.49 -41.36 36.57
C ALA A 38 58.25 -40.19 35.60
N THR A 39 59.21 -39.92 34.70
CA THR A 39 59.07 -38.86 33.68
C THR A 39 58.02 -39.20 32.61
N ALA A 40 57.87 -40.47 32.27
CA ALA A 40 56.87 -40.93 31.29
C ALA A 40 55.44 -40.67 31.76
N VAL A 41 55.13 -40.89 33.05
CA VAL A 41 53.79 -40.64 33.61
C VAL A 41 53.41 -39.16 33.52
N MET A 42 54.32 -38.25 33.86
CA MET A 42 54.07 -36.81 33.75
C MET A 42 53.82 -36.36 32.31
N PHE A 43 54.52 -36.97 31.34
CA PHE A 43 54.34 -36.66 29.93
C PHE A 43 52.99 -37.16 29.38
N ILE A 44 52.55 -38.35 29.81
CA ILE A 44 51.25 -38.91 29.39
C ILE A 44 50.09 -38.02 29.86
N GLY A 45 50.14 -37.49 31.09
CA GLY A 45 49.09 -36.60 31.61
C GLY A 45 48.88 -35.36 30.73
N ASN A 46 49.97 -34.69 30.32
CA ASN A 46 49.89 -33.51 29.47
C ASN A 46 49.37 -33.83 28.05
N ILE A 47 49.66 -35.02 27.51
CA ILE A 47 49.14 -35.44 26.21
C ILE A 47 47.63 -35.66 26.28
N LEU A 48 47.15 -36.39 27.30
CA LEU A 48 45.73 -36.65 27.46
C LEU A 48 44.95 -35.35 27.64
N GLU A 49 45.51 -34.40 28.40
CA GLU A 49 44.90 -33.09 28.60
C GLU A 49 44.79 -32.31 27.28
N GLN A 50 45.87 -32.26 26.48
CA GLN A 50 45.83 -31.61 25.18
C GLN A 50 44.81 -32.29 24.24
N GLN A 51 44.70 -33.62 24.30
CA GLN A 51 43.69 -34.36 23.53
C GLN A 51 42.27 -33.99 23.97
N SER A 52 42.00 -33.88 25.27
CA SER A 52 40.70 -33.45 25.78
C SER A 52 40.34 -32.03 25.34
N VAL A 53 41.30 -31.11 25.34
CA VAL A 53 41.11 -29.73 24.83
C VAL A 53 40.79 -29.74 23.33
N ASP A 54 41.59 -30.45 22.52
CA ASP A 54 41.43 -30.50 21.06
C ASP A 54 40.09 -31.14 20.65
N LEU A 55 39.68 -32.21 21.33
CA LEU A 55 38.37 -32.86 21.15
C LEU A 55 37.24 -31.90 21.51
N THR A 56 37.34 -31.26 22.68
CA THR A 56 36.35 -30.29 23.16
C THR A 56 36.14 -29.16 22.17
N LEU A 57 37.21 -28.57 21.65
CA LEU A 57 37.11 -27.49 20.68
C LEU A 57 36.45 -27.94 19.38
N LYS A 58 36.81 -29.14 18.89
CA LYS A 58 36.22 -29.72 17.68
C LYS A 58 34.73 -30.00 17.86
N ASP A 59 34.34 -30.53 19.01
CA ASP A 59 32.94 -30.83 19.30
C ASP A 59 32.13 -29.55 19.48
N MET A 60 32.66 -28.53 20.15
CA MET A 60 32.02 -27.22 20.21
C MET A 60 31.88 -26.55 18.84
N GLN A 61 32.85 -26.72 17.94
CA GLN A 61 32.73 -26.25 16.55
C GLN A 61 31.60 -26.97 15.82
N ASN A 62 31.50 -28.30 15.98
CA ASN A 62 30.40 -29.07 15.41
C ASN A 62 29.05 -28.63 15.97
N LEU A 63 28.95 -28.42 17.30
CA LEU A 63 27.75 -27.89 17.95
C LEU A 63 27.39 -26.50 17.43
N ASN A 64 28.37 -25.61 17.28
CA ASN A 64 28.12 -24.29 16.72
C ASN A 64 27.61 -24.36 15.27
N HIS A 65 28.21 -25.20 14.43
CA HIS A 65 27.70 -25.45 13.07
C HIS A 65 26.30 -26.07 13.08
N ALA A 66 25.96 -26.90 14.05
CA ALA A 66 24.60 -27.39 14.21
C ALA A 66 23.61 -26.28 14.64
N ILE A 67 24.04 -25.33 15.47
CA ILE A 67 23.21 -24.21 15.94
C ILE A 67 22.98 -23.20 14.81
N VAL A 68 24.04 -22.65 14.22
CA VAL A 68 23.96 -21.51 13.26
C VAL A 68 24.31 -21.85 11.83
N GLY A 69 24.70 -23.09 11.54
CA GLY A 69 25.17 -23.54 10.23
C GLY A 69 26.64 -23.24 9.97
N ASN A 70 27.22 -23.90 8.96
CA ASN A 70 28.58 -23.61 8.52
C ASN A 70 28.57 -22.46 7.47
N PRO A 71 29.25 -21.32 7.72
CA PRO A 71 29.33 -20.21 6.77
C PRO A 71 30.09 -20.54 5.47
N ASP A 72 31.00 -21.51 5.48
CA ASP A 72 31.85 -21.87 4.34
C ASP A 72 31.12 -22.74 3.31
N LEU A 73 29.97 -23.32 3.69
CA LEU A 73 29.14 -24.10 2.79
C LEU A 73 28.28 -23.18 1.92
N VAL A 74 28.86 -22.78 0.79
CA VAL A 74 28.27 -21.91 -0.23
C VAL A 74 27.93 -22.73 -1.47
N GLU A 75 26.70 -22.63 -1.96
CA GLU A 75 26.25 -23.26 -3.21
C GLU A 75 25.66 -22.18 -4.13
N GLY A 76 26.11 -22.13 -5.38
CA GLY A 76 25.67 -21.09 -6.33
C GLY A 76 26.03 -19.66 -5.89
N GLY A 77 27.09 -19.49 -5.10
CA GLY A 77 27.53 -18.19 -4.58
C GLY A 77 26.75 -17.69 -3.35
N VAL A 78 25.83 -18.48 -2.81
CA VAL A 78 25.02 -18.14 -1.63
C VAL A 78 25.19 -19.21 -0.55
N ARG A 79 25.27 -18.79 0.73
CA ARG A 79 25.36 -19.70 1.88
C ARG A 79 24.18 -20.68 1.88
N ASN A 80 24.45 -21.96 2.08
CA ASN A 80 23.46 -23.03 2.05
C ASN A 80 23.20 -23.66 3.44
N SER A 81 24.13 -23.52 4.39
CA SER A 81 24.00 -24.12 5.72
C SER A 81 23.68 -23.07 6.79
N PHE A 82 22.54 -23.24 7.47
CA PHE A 82 22.07 -22.34 8.54
C PHE A 82 21.75 -23.05 9.87
N GLY A 83 21.90 -24.38 9.91
CA GLY A 83 21.65 -25.20 11.09
C GLY A 83 20.23 -25.02 11.66
N TYR A 84 20.11 -25.30 12.96
CA TYR A 84 18.88 -25.15 13.72
C TYR A 84 18.27 -23.75 13.57
N THR A 85 19.10 -22.71 13.64
CA THR A 85 18.64 -21.31 13.62
C THR A 85 17.99 -20.94 12.30
N GLY A 86 18.48 -21.47 11.17
CA GLY A 86 17.88 -21.23 9.87
C GLY A 86 16.50 -21.87 9.70
N ASP A 87 16.36 -23.07 10.24
CA ASP A 87 15.15 -23.88 10.11
C ASP A 87 14.07 -23.47 11.13
N MET A 88 14.49 -23.01 12.31
CA MET A 88 13.62 -22.64 13.43
C MET A 88 13.45 -21.13 13.62
N GLY A 89 14.27 -20.30 12.97
CA GLY A 89 14.24 -18.83 13.09
C GLY A 89 14.70 -18.28 14.45
N ALA A 90 15.21 -19.14 15.34
CA ALA A 90 15.63 -18.80 16.69
C ALA A 90 16.77 -19.72 17.15
N LEU A 91 17.54 -19.28 18.15
CA LEU A 91 18.52 -20.13 18.81
C LEU A 91 17.82 -21.25 19.60
N PRO A 92 18.42 -22.44 19.71
CA PRO A 92 17.83 -23.52 20.49
C PRO A 92 17.76 -23.12 21.96
N ALA A 93 16.73 -23.56 22.67
CA ALA A 93 16.58 -23.29 24.10
C ALA A 93 17.60 -24.08 24.96
N ASN A 94 18.08 -25.21 24.45
CA ASN A 94 19.09 -26.07 25.05
C ASN A 94 19.74 -26.94 23.97
N LEU A 95 20.89 -27.54 24.25
CA LEU A 95 21.61 -28.37 23.27
C LEU A 95 20.86 -29.66 22.90
N THR A 96 19.99 -30.19 23.77
CA THR A 96 19.20 -31.39 23.45
C THR A 96 18.20 -31.13 22.32
N ALA A 97 17.77 -29.88 22.08
CA ALA A 97 16.95 -29.49 20.94
C ALA A 97 17.62 -29.75 19.58
N LEU A 98 18.95 -29.89 19.54
CA LEU A 98 19.70 -30.23 18.32
C LEU A 98 19.57 -31.72 17.98
N ILE A 99 19.33 -32.58 18.96
CA ILE A 99 19.29 -34.05 18.83
C ILE A 99 17.85 -34.54 18.77
N LEU A 100 16.97 -33.98 19.61
CA LEU A 100 15.58 -34.39 19.72
C LEU A 100 14.63 -33.31 19.21
N GLN A 101 13.64 -33.72 18.42
CA GLN A 101 12.51 -32.87 18.07
C GLN A 101 11.70 -32.50 19.33
N GLY A 102 11.34 -33.48 20.18
CA GLY A 102 10.48 -33.25 21.34
C GLY A 102 9.15 -32.60 20.96
N GLY A 103 8.76 -31.53 21.66
CA GLY A 103 7.56 -30.74 21.36
C GLY A 103 7.73 -29.68 20.26
N GLN A 104 8.90 -29.63 19.60
CA GLN A 104 9.14 -28.68 18.52
C GLN A 104 8.35 -29.07 17.28
N LEU A 105 7.97 -28.06 16.49
CA LEU A 105 7.29 -28.29 15.22
C LEU A 105 8.24 -29.02 14.28
N GLY A 106 7.82 -30.15 13.73
CA GLY A 106 8.60 -30.86 12.73
C GLY A 106 8.69 -30.05 11.43
N TRP A 107 9.73 -30.32 10.65
CA TRP A 107 9.93 -29.70 9.35
C TRP A 107 8.69 -29.83 8.47
N ARG A 108 8.25 -28.69 7.95
CA ARG A 108 7.15 -28.58 7.00
C ARG A 108 7.67 -27.86 5.77
N ALA A 109 7.73 -28.58 4.66
CA ALA A 109 7.93 -27.99 3.36
C ALA A 109 6.75 -27.07 3.01
N ASP A 110 6.98 -26.13 2.08
CA ASP A 110 6.03 -25.06 1.77
C ASP A 110 4.62 -25.52 1.34
N THR A 111 4.43 -26.79 0.98
CA THR A 111 3.15 -27.39 0.58
C THR A 111 2.10 -27.39 1.70
N GLY A 112 2.51 -27.21 2.97
CA GLY A 112 1.63 -27.18 4.14
C GLY A 112 1.20 -25.80 4.66
N PHE A 113 1.68 -24.70 4.04
CA PHE A 113 1.51 -23.32 4.55
C PHE A 113 1.03 -22.34 3.48
N GLY A 114 -0.02 -22.71 2.72
CA GLY A 114 -0.68 -21.78 1.79
C GLY A 114 -0.26 -21.90 0.33
N GLY A 115 -0.01 -23.13 -0.15
CA GLY A 115 -0.04 -23.45 -1.57
C GLY A 115 1.20 -23.01 -2.34
N LEU A 116 2.25 -23.84 -2.26
CA LEU A 116 3.41 -23.73 -3.14
C LEU A 116 3.82 -25.09 -3.70
N THR A 117 4.58 -25.03 -4.80
CA THR A 117 5.23 -26.16 -5.45
C THR A 117 6.75 -25.98 -5.43
N ASN A 118 7.45 -26.87 -4.71
CA ASN A 118 8.85 -27.26 -4.96
C ASN A 118 9.93 -26.16 -4.98
N LEU A 119 9.88 -25.13 -4.14
CA LEU A 119 10.99 -24.16 -4.01
C LEU A 119 12.11 -24.62 -3.07
N GLY A 120 11.97 -25.78 -2.42
CA GLY A 120 12.94 -26.28 -1.45
C GLY A 120 13.00 -25.44 -0.16
N THR A 121 12.02 -24.58 0.07
CA THR A 121 11.86 -23.77 1.29
C THR A 121 10.91 -24.46 2.27
N GLY A 122 11.08 -24.16 3.55
CA GLY A 122 10.26 -24.70 4.63
C GLY A 122 10.70 -24.15 5.97
N ALA A 123 10.03 -24.60 7.03
CA ALA A 123 10.40 -24.26 8.39
C ALA A 123 10.04 -25.40 9.35
N GLY A 124 10.67 -25.36 10.51
CA GLY A 124 10.50 -26.35 11.58
C GLY A 124 11.71 -27.25 11.71
N TRP A 125 11.66 -28.13 12.70
CA TRP A 125 12.78 -28.97 13.09
C TRP A 125 13.08 -29.99 12.00
N ARG A 126 14.21 -29.83 11.32
CA ARG A 126 14.68 -30.69 10.22
C ARG A 126 15.77 -31.68 10.64
N GLY A 127 16.04 -31.73 11.94
CA GLY A 127 17.12 -32.52 12.52
C GLY A 127 16.91 -34.04 12.44
N PRO A 128 17.74 -34.80 13.18
CA PRO A 128 18.74 -34.31 14.13
C PRO A 128 19.88 -33.52 13.46
N TYR A 129 20.30 -32.42 14.09
CA TYR A 129 21.37 -31.54 13.60
C TYR A 129 22.77 -31.98 14.06
N VAL A 130 22.81 -32.84 15.07
CA VAL A 130 24.02 -33.48 15.59
C VAL A 130 23.75 -34.97 15.64
N GLU A 131 24.65 -35.77 15.07
CA GLU A 131 24.61 -37.22 15.23
C GLU A 131 25.08 -37.58 16.63
N ASP A 132 24.35 -38.46 17.30
CA ASP A 132 24.71 -38.84 18.65
C ASP A 132 24.34 -40.28 19.02
N LYS A 133 25.04 -40.80 20.03
CA LYS A 133 24.76 -42.05 20.73
C LYS A 133 24.56 -41.75 22.20
N GLN A 134 23.63 -42.46 22.83
CA GLN A 134 23.48 -42.41 24.28
C GLN A 134 24.44 -43.39 24.95
N ASP A 135 24.94 -43.03 26.13
CA ASP A 135 25.57 -43.98 27.05
C ASP A 135 24.52 -44.88 27.73
N ASP A 136 24.98 -45.84 28.55
CA ASP A 136 24.11 -46.75 29.30
C ASP A 136 23.20 -46.03 30.32
N SER A 137 23.49 -44.76 30.63
CA SER A 137 22.70 -43.89 31.52
C SER A 137 21.71 -43.00 30.76
N GLY A 138 21.66 -43.09 29.42
CA GLY A 138 20.80 -42.26 28.56
C GLY A 138 21.36 -40.86 28.26
N THR A 139 22.61 -40.57 28.63
CA THR A 139 23.28 -39.29 28.37
C THR A 139 23.74 -39.23 26.93
N TYR A 140 23.47 -38.12 26.27
CA TYR A 140 23.90 -37.85 24.91
C TYR A 140 25.40 -37.56 24.86
N LEU A 141 26.18 -38.44 24.21
CA LEU A 141 27.65 -38.37 24.20
C LEU A 141 28.18 -37.12 23.47
N ALA A 142 27.48 -36.66 22.43
CA ALA A 142 27.79 -35.44 21.68
C ALA A 142 27.61 -34.16 22.51
N LEU A 143 27.01 -34.27 23.71
CA LEU A 143 26.85 -33.17 24.65
C LEU A 143 27.89 -33.21 25.78
N LEU A 144 28.84 -34.15 25.72
CA LEU A 144 29.96 -34.25 26.66
C LEU A 144 31.23 -33.61 26.08
N ASP A 145 32.03 -33.03 26.95
CA ASP A 145 33.37 -32.53 26.64
C ASP A 145 34.43 -33.64 26.67
N GLY A 146 35.67 -33.26 26.35
CA GLY A 146 36.81 -34.17 26.34
C GLY A 146 37.16 -34.78 27.70
N TRP A 147 36.54 -34.32 28.80
CA TRP A 147 36.66 -34.90 30.13
C TRP A 147 35.38 -35.68 30.56
N GLY A 148 34.41 -35.83 29.66
CA GLY A 148 33.18 -36.57 29.89
C GLY A 148 32.11 -35.81 30.67
N ARG A 149 32.15 -34.47 30.68
CA ARG A 149 31.19 -33.61 31.40
C ARG A 149 30.28 -32.87 30.44
N LEU A 150 29.05 -32.58 30.86
CA LEU A 150 28.08 -31.87 30.02
C LEU A 150 28.54 -30.44 29.72
N TYR A 151 28.35 -30.01 28.47
CA TYR A 151 28.52 -28.62 28.10
C TYR A 151 27.51 -27.70 28.79
N SER A 152 27.99 -26.53 29.20
CA SER A 152 27.14 -25.39 29.52
C SER A 152 26.71 -24.68 28.24
N TYR A 153 25.47 -24.18 28.18
CA TYR A 153 24.95 -23.49 27.01
C TYR A 153 24.19 -22.22 27.40
N ASP A 154 24.49 -21.13 26.70
CA ASP A 154 23.77 -19.85 26.83
C ASP A 154 22.85 -19.65 25.62
N ALA A 155 21.56 -19.84 25.83
CA ALA A 155 20.53 -19.70 24.81
C ALA A 155 20.38 -18.26 24.26
N ALA A 156 20.79 -17.24 25.01
CA ALA A 156 20.70 -15.86 24.57
C ALA A 156 21.83 -15.50 23.58
N THR A 157 23.00 -16.10 23.77
CA THR A 157 24.19 -15.76 22.98
C THR A 157 24.62 -16.85 22.00
N GLY A 158 24.05 -18.06 22.10
CA GLY A 158 24.41 -19.23 21.29
C GLY A 158 25.79 -19.81 21.62
N ARG A 159 26.35 -19.47 22.78
CA ARG A 159 27.69 -19.89 23.21
C ARG A 159 27.62 -21.21 23.98
N VAL A 160 28.62 -22.06 23.74
CA VAL A 160 28.83 -23.34 24.42
C VAL A 160 30.10 -23.23 25.27
N GLY A 161 30.05 -23.74 26.49
CA GLY A 161 31.15 -23.70 27.46
C GLY A 161 31.45 -25.08 28.04
N SER A 162 32.73 -25.37 28.26
CA SER A 162 33.23 -26.54 28.99
C SER A 162 33.94 -26.05 30.24
N ALA A 163 33.76 -26.80 31.32
CA ALA A 163 34.38 -26.57 32.62
C ALA A 163 35.86 -26.99 32.67
N GLY A 164 36.42 -27.43 31.55
CA GLY A 164 37.84 -27.75 31.41
C GLY A 164 38.35 -28.81 32.38
N SER A 165 39.63 -28.66 32.70
CA SER A 165 40.42 -29.60 33.50
C SER A 165 39.90 -29.77 34.93
N ASN A 166 39.48 -28.66 35.55
CA ASN A 166 39.11 -28.59 36.96
C ASN A 166 37.65 -29.06 37.19
N GLY A 167 36.83 -29.09 36.13
CA GLY A 167 35.43 -29.52 36.17
C GLY A 167 34.46 -28.53 36.80
N VAL A 168 34.87 -27.27 36.98
CA VAL A 168 34.09 -26.15 37.53
C VAL A 168 33.97 -25.06 36.47
N PHE A 169 32.75 -24.79 36.02
CA PHE A 169 32.49 -23.73 35.04
C PHE A 169 32.25 -22.39 35.75
N GLY A 170 33.15 -21.42 35.54
CA GLY A 170 33.07 -20.07 36.11
C GLY A 170 31.97 -19.20 35.50
N GLY A 171 31.50 -19.56 34.31
CA GLY A 171 30.38 -18.92 33.63
C GLY A 171 30.78 -18.10 32.40
N PHE A 172 29.80 -17.77 31.56
CA PHE A 172 30.06 -17.12 30.25
C PHE A 172 30.58 -15.67 30.32
N ALA A 173 30.33 -14.97 31.43
CA ALA A 173 30.71 -13.57 31.63
C ALA A 173 32.09 -13.42 32.30
N ALA A 174 32.46 -14.40 33.13
CA ALA A 174 33.72 -14.43 33.87
C ALA A 174 34.21 -15.89 33.93
N PRO A 175 34.71 -16.44 32.80
CA PRO A 175 35.21 -17.81 32.75
C PRO A 175 36.45 -17.97 33.64
N ASP A 176 36.59 -19.16 34.21
CA ASP A 176 37.82 -19.59 34.88
C ASP A 176 38.94 -19.81 33.86
N ALA A 177 40.19 -19.89 34.33
CA ALA A 177 41.36 -19.92 33.44
C ALA A 177 41.41 -21.14 32.50
N ASP A 178 40.79 -22.24 32.90
CA ASP A 178 40.69 -23.47 32.13
C ASP A 178 39.34 -23.67 31.43
N ASP A 179 38.39 -22.75 31.61
CA ASP A 179 37.12 -22.79 30.88
C ASP A 179 37.35 -22.56 29.39
N ILE A 180 36.74 -23.42 28.58
CA ILE A 180 36.75 -23.28 27.12
C ILE A 180 35.38 -22.76 26.71
N ILE A 181 35.33 -21.67 25.95
CA ILE A 181 34.08 -21.13 25.40
C ILE A 181 34.18 -21.00 23.89
N TYR A 182 33.16 -21.47 23.19
CA TYR A 182 33.05 -21.31 21.74
C TYR A 182 31.60 -21.06 21.30
N PRO A 183 31.36 -20.11 20.38
CA PRO A 183 32.30 -19.10 19.91
C PRO A 183 32.71 -18.11 21.01
N GLN A 184 33.87 -17.48 20.83
CA GLN A 184 34.43 -16.52 21.80
C GLN A 184 33.50 -15.30 22.00
N THR A 185 32.85 -14.86 20.94
CA THR A 185 31.78 -13.86 20.96
C THR A 185 30.42 -14.52 20.81
N SER A 186 29.35 -13.81 21.16
CA SER A 186 28.00 -14.26 20.78
C SER A 186 27.92 -14.47 19.27
N VAL A 187 27.05 -15.41 18.84
CA VAL A 187 26.79 -15.70 17.41
C VAL A 187 26.23 -14.51 16.62
N GLY A 188 25.99 -13.37 17.27
CA GLY A 188 25.58 -12.12 16.66
C GLY A 188 24.10 -12.09 16.31
N THR A 189 23.70 -11.10 15.53
CA THR A 189 22.31 -10.96 15.10
C THR A 189 21.95 -12.05 14.10
N ILE A 190 21.00 -12.90 14.47
CA ILE A 190 20.40 -13.95 13.64
C ILE A 190 19.32 -13.40 12.68
N LEU A 191 19.37 -12.10 12.41
CA LEU A 191 18.44 -11.39 11.54
C LEU A 191 19.22 -10.73 10.39
N GLY A 192 18.59 -10.63 9.24
CA GLY A 192 19.09 -9.96 8.05
C GLY A 192 18.06 -9.03 7.45
N THR A 193 18.45 -8.42 6.33
CA THR A 193 17.56 -7.59 5.50
C THR A 193 17.49 -8.19 4.11
N VAL A 194 16.30 -8.21 3.52
CA VAL A 194 16.09 -8.59 2.12
C VAL A 194 15.58 -7.37 1.37
N SER A 195 16.21 -7.05 0.25
CA SER A 195 15.83 -5.93 -0.62
C SER A 195 15.88 -6.36 -2.07
N GLY A 196 15.29 -5.59 -2.97
CA GLY A 196 15.36 -5.88 -4.39
C GLY A 196 14.39 -5.03 -5.16
N ARG A 197 14.22 -5.34 -6.45
CA ARG A 197 13.30 -4.65 -7.35
C ARG A 197 12.30 -5.63 -7.94
N VAL A 198 11.06 -5.19 -8.04
CA VAL A 198 9.96 -5.91 -8.70
C VAL A 198 9.71 -5.30 -10.08
N THR A 199 9.81 -6.11 -11.12
CA THR A 199 9.70 -5.67 -12.51
C THR A 199 8.83 -6.58 -13.37
N ASN A 200 8.32 -6.00 -14.45
CA ASN A 200 7.71 -6.71 -15.57
C ASN A 200 8.78 -7.44 -16.40
N PRO A 201 8.42 -8.42 -17.25
CA PRO A 201 9.36 -9.08 -18.16
C PRO A 201 10.13 -8.12 -19.08
N ASN A 202 9.54 -6.96 -19.38
CA ASN A 202 10.16 -5.91 -20.20
C ASN A 202 11.09 -4.96 -19.41
N GLY A 203 11.30 -5.20 -18.11
CA GLY A 203 12.13 -4.37 -17.22
C GLY A 203 11.45 -3.13 -16.66
N GLY A 204 10.17 -2.88 -17.00
CA GLY A 204 9.37 -1.82 -16.38
C GLY A 204 9.15 -2.09 -14.89
N SER A 205 9.24 -1.05 -14.06
CA SER A 205 8.96 -1.17 -12.62
C SER A 205 7.49 -1.47 -12.38
N ILE A 206 7.22 -2.36 -11.44
CA ILE A 206 5.86 -2.60 -10.94
C ILE A 206 5.76 -1.88 -9.60
N GLN A 207 4.95 -0.82 -9.58
CA GLN A 207 4.57 -0.15 -8.35
C GLN A 207 3.32 -0.83 -7.80
N ALA A 208 3.35 -1.34 -6.57
CA ALA A 208 2.12 -1.58 -5.82
C ALA A 208 1.53 -0.27 -5.28
N PRO A 209 0.22 -0.22 -5.01
CA PRO A 209 -0.40 0.92 -4.34
C PRO A 209 0.41 1.35 -3.12
N PRO A 210 0.50 2.67 -2.80
CA PRO A 210 1.25 3.20 -1.66
C PRO A 210 0.85 2.68 -0.25
N ALA A 211 0.02 1.65 -0.13
CA ALA A 211 -0.52 1.16 1.14
C ALA A 211 -0.70 -0.37 1.22
N THR A 212 -0.31 -1.15 0.21
CA THR A 212 -0.38 -2.62 0.29
C THR A 212 1.01 -3.22 0.46
N ASN A 213 1.17 -4.01 1.52
CA ASN A 213 2.28 -4.92 1.70
C ASN A 213 2.24 -5.98 0.59
N ASN A 214 2.80 -5.66 -0.57
CA ASN A 214 2.78 -6.51 -1.76
C ASN A 214 3.93 -7.51 -1.77
N VAL A 215 4.93 -7.34 -0.91
CA VAL A 215 6.08 -8.24 -0.76
C VAL A 215 6.00 -8.89 0.62
N THR A 216 5.98 -10.22 0.65
CA THR A 216 5.87 -11.02 1.88
C THR A 216 6.96 -12.09 1.89
N ILE A 217 7.73 -12.14 2.97
CA ILE A 217 8.62 -13.25 3.29
C ILE A 217 7.95 -14.13 4.33
N TYR A 218 7.91 -15.43 4.06
CA TYR A 218 7.45 -16.43 5.00
C TYR A 218 8.65 -17.11 5.64
N ALA A 219 8.77 -16.94 6.95
CA ALA A 219 9.89 -17.42 7.74
C ALA A 219 9.40 -18.32 8.89
N PRO A 220 10.32 -19.05 9.56
CA PRO A 220 9.95 -19.96 10.62
C PRO A 220 9.10 -19.33 11.73
N PRO A 221 8.17 -20.10 12.30
CA PRO A 221 7.41 -19.67 13.47
C PRO A 221 8.33 -19.47 14.68
N PRO A 222 8.03 -18.51 15.57
CA PRO A 222 8.50 -18.54 16.94
C PRO A 222 8.21 -19.89 17.58
N VAL A 223 9.07 -20.30 18.52
CA VAL A 223 8.90 -21.56 19.25
C VAL A 223 7.48 -21.67 19.84
N GLY A 224 6.73 -22.68 19.39
CA GLY A 224 5.35 -22.95 19.83
C GLY A 224 4.22 -22.45 18.92
N ALA A 225 4.51 -21.68 17.86
CA ALA A 225 3.49 -21.16 16.95
C ALA A 225 3.21 -22.11 15.77
N VAL A 226 1.93 -22.36 15.44
CA VAL A 226 1.57 -23.37 14.43
C VAL A 226 1.74 -22.94 12.96
N ASN A 227 1.94 -21.64 12.69
CA ASN A 227 1.98 -21.06 11.34
C ASN A 227 3.26 -20.27 11.09
N LEU A 228 3.73 -20.24 9.84
CA LEU A 228 4.83 -19.37 9.41
C LEU A 228 4.58 -17.92 9.82
N THR A 229 5.66 -17.22 10.18
CA THR A 229 5.61 -15.79 10.43
C THR A 229 5.83 -15.05 9.12
N THR A 230 5.04 -14.01 8.89
CA THR A 230 5.14 -13.17 7.71
C THR A 230 5.89 -11.88 8.02
N TYR A 231 6.89 -11.59 7.21
CA TYR A 231 7.62 -10.32 7.21
C TYR A 231 7.25 -9.59 5.93
N THR A 232 6.77 -8.36 6.04
CA THR A 232 6.12 -7.69 4.92
C THR A 232 6.79 -6.37 4.59
N GLY A 233 6.70 -5.98 3.31
CA GLY A 233 7.14 -4.70 2.81
C GLY A 233 6.32 -4.27 1.61
N ALA A 234 6.49 -3.01 1.21
CA ALA A 234 5.89 -2.44 0.02
C ALA A 234 6.96 -2.01 -0.98
N THR A 235 6.66 -2.12 -2.28
CA THR A 235 7.48 -1.53 -3.33
C THR A 235 7.28 -0.02 -3.41
N ASP A 236 8.36 0.75 -3.62
CA ASP A 236 8.31 2.18 -3.91
C ASP A 236 7.84 2.47 -5.35
N ALA A 237 7.84 3.75 -5.75
CA ALA A 237 7.44 4.18 -7.09
C ALA A 237 8.32 3.62 -8.22
N ASN A 238 9.54 3.16 -7.90
CA ASN A 238 10.50 2.57 -8.84
C ASN A 238 10.53 1.03 -8.76
N GLY A 239 9.64 0.42 -7.96
CA GLY A 239 9.54 -1.02 -7.75
C GLY A 239 10.52 -1.57 -6.72
N TYR A 240 11.27 -0.76 -5.99
CA TYR A 240 12.21 -1.24 -4.96
C TYR A 240 11.48 -1.56 -3.66
N TYR A 241 11.87 -2.65 -3.01
CA TYR A 241 11.35 -3.04 -1.71
C TYR A 241 12.49 -3.31 -0.73
N THR A 242 12.18 -3.25 0.57
CA THR A 242 13.09 -3.64 1.65
C THR A 242 12.28 -4.23 2.80
N ILE A 243 12.71 -5.39 3.28
CA ILE A 243 12.14 -6.10 4.44
C ILE A 243 13.28 -6.35 5.42
N THR A 244 13.17 -5.77 6.61
CA THR A 244 14.16 -5.89 7.70
C THR A 244 13.75 -6.96 8.70
N ASN A 245 14.68 -7.33 9.58
CA ASN A 245 14.46 -8.26 10.70
C ASN A 245 14.04 -9.68 10.26
N VAL A 246 14.46 -10.10 9.07
CA VAL A 246 14.17 -11.44 8.55
C VAL A 246 15.12 -12.43 9.22
N PRO A 247 14.65 -13.51 9.88
CA PRO A 247 15.54 -14.53 10.43
C PRO A 247 16.50 -15.07 9.38
N ILE A 248 17.71 -15.45 9.76
CA ILE A 248 18.64 -16.10 8.81
C ILE A 248 18.05 -17.41 8.29
N GLY A 249 18.45 -17.82 7.09
CA GLY A 249 17.96 -19.06 6.48
C GLY A 249 17.39 -18.85 5.07
N LYS A 250 16.86 -19.94 4.50
CA LYS A 250 16.21 -19.94 3.20
C LYS A 250 14.70 -19.80 3.37
N HIS A 251 14.14 -18.75 2.78
CA HIS A 251 12.74 -18.38 2.96
C HIS A 251 12.01 -18.26 1.64
N LYS A 252 10.69 -18.42 1.68
CA LYS A 252 9.82 -18.05 0.57
C LYS A 252 9.66 -16.54 0.55
N LEU A 253 10.01 -15.91 -0.55
CA LEU A 253 9.64 -14.55 -0.90
C LEU A 253 8.46 -14.61 -1.88
N SER A 254 7.38 -13.91 -1.57
CA SER A 254 6.15 -13.84 -2.34
C SER A 254 5.83 -12.39 -2.67
N VAL A 255 5.57 -12.11 -3.94
CA VAL A 255 5.12 -10.79 -4.38
C VAL A 255 3.78 -10.91 -5.06
N THR A 256 2.77 -10.22 -4.54
CA THR A 256 1.41 -10.21 -5.10
C THR A 256 1.05 -8.81 -5.59
N VAL A 257 0.75 -8.68 -6.87
CA VAL A 257 0.30 -7.43 -7.49
C VAL A 257 -0.92 -7.72 -8.36
N GLY A 258 -1.97 -6.91 -8.29
CA GLY A 258 -3.17 -7.07 -9.13
C GLY A 258 -3.80 -8.48 -9.11
N GLY A 259 -3.67 -9.23 -8.01
CA GLY A 259 -4.14 -10.61 -7.88
C GLY A 259 -3.23 -11.69 -8.46
N THR A 260 -2.10 -11.34 -9.10
CA THR A 260 -1.08 -12.28 -9.57
C THR A 260 0.05 -12.37 -8.54
N THR A 261 0.50 -13.60 -8.26
CA THR A 261 1.59 -13.86 -7.31
C THR A 261 2.83 -14.41 -8.02
N ALA A 262 4.00 -13.87 -7.69
CA ALA A 262 5.30 -14.40 -8.08
C ALA A 262 6.07 -14.83 -6.83
N ASP A 263 6.50 -16.10 -6.81
CA ASP A 263 7.22 -16.68 -5.68
C ASP A 263 8.68 -17.00 -6.03
N ARG A 264 9.59 -16.77 -5.08
CA ARG A 264 11.02 -17.05 -5.18
C ARG A 264 11.57 -17.56 -3.86
N ALA A 265 12.61 -18.38 -3.91
CA ALA A 265 13.43 -18.67 -2.73
C ALA A 265 14.44 -17.54 -2.54
N VAL A 266 14.60 -17.06 -1.30
CA VAL A 266 15.60 -16.06 -0.94
C VAL A 266 16.37 -16.53 0.28
N THR A 267 17.65 -16.17 0.36
CA THR A 267 18.50 -16.52 1.52
C THR A 267 18.81 -15.27 2.33
N ALA A 268 18.34 -15.21 3.57
CA ALA A 268 18.65 -14.14 4.50
C ALA A 268 19.98 -14.43 5.21
N LEU A 269 20.93 -13.49 5.11
CA LEU A 269 22.25 -13.59 5.73
C LEU A 269 22.32 -12.77 7.03
N PRO A 270 23.09 -13.23 8.03
CA PRO A 270 23.19 -12.54 9.32
C PRO A 270 23.78 -11.14 9.15
N SER A 271 23.12 -10.13 9.71
CA SER A 271 23.55 -8.72 9.70
C SER A 271 23.87 -8.15 8.31
N ALA A 272 23.34 -8.76 7.25
CA ALA A 272 23.62 -8.40 5.87
C ALA A 272 22.32 -8.12 5.10
N THR A 273 22.46 -7.36 4.01
CA THR A 273 21.38 -7.11 3.07
C THR A 273 21.53 -8.05 1.88
N THR A 274 20.61 -8.99 1.73
CA THR A 274 20.48 -9.81 0.53
C THR A 274 19.68 -9.04 -0.52
N ASN A 275 20.21 -8.97 -1.75
CA ASN A 275 19.47 -8.43 -2.88
C ASN A 275 18.77 -9.58 -3.64
N MET A 276 17.47 -9.45 -3.91
CA MET A 276 16.69 -10.43 -4.66
C MET A 276 15.65 -9.74 -5.56
N ASP A 277 15.97 -9.61 -6.85
CA ASP A 277 15.03 -9.08 -7.83
C ASP A 277 13.97 -10.10 -8.23
N ILE A 278 12.76 -9.61 -8.47
CA ILE A 278 11.63 -10.40 -8.95
C ILE A 278 11.18 -9.86 -10.30
N VAL A 279 11.15 -10.74 -11.27
CA VAL A 279 10.56 -10.49 -12.59
C VAL A 279 9.31 -11.35 -12.71
N PHE A 280 8.16 -10.71 -12.92
CA PHE A 280 6.93 -11.43 -13.26
C PHE A 280 7.08 -12.10 -14.62
N SER A 281 6.48 -13.29 -14.79
CA SER A 281 6.57 -14.06 -16.05
C SER A 281 5.73 -13.46 -17.18
N THR A 282 4.73 -12.67 -16.82
CA THR A 282 3.80 -12.01 -17.74
C THR A 282 3.85 -10.52 -17.47
N ALA A 283 3.83 -9.71 -18.53
CA ALA A 283 3.74 -8.27 -18.36
C ALA A 283 2.45 -7.96 -17.63
N MET A 284 2.58 -7.42 -16.41
CA MET A 284 1.50 -6.75 -15.73
C MET A 284 1.32 -5.43 -16.48
N THR A 285 0.45 -5.46 -17.49
CA THR A 285 -0.09 -4.25 -18.08
C THR A 285 -0.77 -3.52 -16.95
N ILE A 286 -0.43 -2.24 -16.76
CA ILE A 286 -1.30 -1.36 -15.98
C ILE A 286 -2.64 -1.45 -16.69
N PRO A 287 -3.67 -2.03 -16.06
CA PRO A 287 -4.88 -2.33 -16.77
C PRO A 287 -5.50 -1.01 -17.26
N ASP A 288 -6.01 -0.99 -18.49
CA ASP A 288 -6.64 0.22 -19.02
C ASP A 288 -7.78 0.65 -18.10
N ILE A 289 -7.72 1.90 -17.67
CA ILE A 289 -8.67 2.48 -16.74
C ILE A 289 -10.03 2.65 -17.44
N THR A 290 -11.10 2.13 -16.85
CA THR A 290 -12.43 2.13 -17.49
C THR A 290 -13.00 3.53 -17.63
N ASP A 291 -13.77 3.74 -18.69
CA ASP A 291 -14.41 5.01 -18.98
C ASP A 291 -15.38 5.45 -17.86
N VAL A 292 -15.41 6.76 -17.60
CA VAL A 292 -16.35 7.34 -16.63
C VAL A 292 -17.78 7.27 -17.19
N THR A 293 -18.66 6.59 -16.47
CA THR A 293 -20.09 6.53 -16.77
C THR A 293 -20.87 7.46 -15.85
N SER A 294 -22.17 7.65 -16.13
CA SER A 294 -23.10 8.46 -15.32
C SER A 294 -22.68 9.91 -15.04
N PHE A 295 -21.81 10.49 -15.86
CA PHE A 295 -21.42 11.89 -15.73
C PHE A 295 -22.60 12.82 -15.99
N THR A 296 -22.80 13.80 -15.11
CA THR A 296 -23.88 14.79 -15.16
C THR A 296 -23.38 16.18 -14.77
N ALA A 297 -24.03 17.22 -15.29
CA ALA A 297 -23.73 18.60 -14.96
C ALA A 297 -25.02 19.34 -14.57
N THR A 298 -25.12 19.73 -13.30
CA THR A 298 -26.30 20.36 -12.70
C THR A 298 -25.97 21.80 -12.30
N PRO A 299 -26.67 22.82 -12.80
CA PRO A 299 -26.47 24.18 -12.35
C PRO A 299 -26.99 24.34 -10.91
N VAL A 300 -26.20 24.98 -10.04
CA VAL A 300 -26.54 25.18 -8.61
C VAL A 300 -26.79 26.65 -8.30
N SER A 301 -26.07 27.57 -8.94
CA SER A 301 -26.29 29.02 -8.82
C SER A 301 -25.91 29.74 -10.12
N THR A 302 -25.88 31.08 -10.10
CA THR A 302 -25.46 31.91 -11.24
C THR A 302 -23.99 31.80 -11.60
N SER A 303 -23.15 31.27 -10.71
CA SER A 303 -21.71 31.10 -10.94
C SER A 303 -21.22 29.69 -10.65
N THR A 304 -22.09 28.80 -10.18
CA THR A 304 -21.70 27.45 -9.77
C THR A 304 -22.45 26.35 -10.51
N ILE A 305 -21.69 25.41 -11.07
CA ILE A 305 -22.18 24.17 -11.67
C ILE A 305 -21.60 23.01 -10.86
N ARG A 306 -22.45 22.08 -10.45
CA ARG A 306 -22.04 20.81 -9.83
C ARG A 306 -21.92 19.76 -10.91
N LEU A 307 -20.78 19.08 -10.94
CA LEU A 307 -20.51 17.93 -11.77
C LEU A 307 -20.55 16.69 -10.88
N ASP A 308 -21.34 15.70 -11.26
CA ASP A 308 -21.49 14.44 -10.50
C ASP A 308 -21.25 13.25 -11.44
N TRP A 309 -20.49 12.27 -10.98
CA TRP A 309 -20.29 10.99 -11.67
C TRP A 309 -20.17 9.86 -10.67
N SER A 310 -20.44 8.64 -11.12
CA SER A 310 -19.99 7.46 -10.40
C SER A 310 -18.50 7.25 -10.71
N PRO A 311 -17.66 6.94 -9.70
CA PRO A 311 -16.30 6.52 -9.97
C PRO A 311 -16.34 5.33 -10.94
N PRO A 312 -15.32 5.17 -11.80
CA PRO A 312 -15.23 4.00 -12.63
C PRO A 312 -15.30 2.78 -11.71
N VAL A 313 -15.91 1.74 -12.24
CA VAL A 313 -16.08 0.42 -11.63
C VAL A 313 -14.88 0.05 -10.76
N THR A 314 -15.13 -0.75 -9.72
CA THR A 314 -14.09 -1.31 -8.83
C THR A 314 -13.02 -2.13 -9.55
N THR A 315 -13.06 -2.18 -10.89
CA THR A 315 -12.22 -2.96 -11.76
C THR A 315 -11.78 -2.17 -13.00
N ASN A 316 -10.61 -2.49 -13.52
CA ASN A 316 -10.13 -2.01 -14.79
C ASN A 316 -10.83 -2.69 -15.98
N THR A 317 -10.45 -2.35 -17.21
CA THR A 317 -11.04 -2.86 -18.47
C THR A 317 -10.91 -4.38 -18.61
N ASP A 318 -9.92 -4.98 -17.95
CA ASP A 318 -9.67 -6.42 -17.89
C ASP A 318 -10.37 -7.12 -16.70
N ASN A 319 -11.23 -6.42 -15.97
CA ASN A 319 -11.90 -6.85 -14.72
C ASN A 319 -10.97 -7.08 -13.51
N SER A 320 -9.68 -6.73 -13.59
CA SER A 320 -8.81 -6.69 -12.41
C SER A 320 -9.21 -5.56 -11.47
N ALA A 321 -8.93 -5.64 -10.17
CA ALA A 321 -9.28 -4.58 -9.22
C ALA A 321 -8.63 -3.23 -9.59
N LEU A 322 -9.39 -2.14 -9.49
CA LEU A 322 -8.94 -0.77 -9.78
C LEU A 322 -8.20 -0.20 -8.56
N TRP A 323 -6.87 -0.30 -8.53
CA TRP A 323 -6.04 0.08 -7.37
C TRP A 323 -5.07 1.24 -7.64
N ASP A 324 -5.05 1.74 -8.87
CA ASP A 324 -4.12 2.71 -9.43
C ASP A 324 -4.80 4.02 -9.89
N LEU A 325 -6.09 4.21 -9.62
CA LEU A 325 -6.81 5.46 -9.93
C LEU A 325 -6.24 6.63 -9.11
N LYS A 326 -5.55 7.54 -9.79
CA LYS A 326 -4.96 8.76 -9.23
C LYS A 326 -5.98 9.89 -9.08
N GLY A 327 -6.94 9.98 -9.99
CA GLY A 327 -7.93 11.06 -10.01
C GLY A 327 -8.59 11.23 -11.37
N TYR A 328 -9.15 12.41 -11.60
CA TYR A 328 -9.94 12.70 -12.79
C TYR A 328 -9.53 14.02 -13.45
N ASN A 329 -9.37 14.02 -14.76
CA ASN A 329 -9.19 15.22 -15.55
C ASN A 329 -10.56 15.71 -16.04
N ILE A 330 -10.88 16.96 -15.72
CA ILE A 330 -12.14 17.63 -16.08
C ILE A 330 -11.84 18.57 -17.24
N TYR A 331 -12.59 18.41 -18.32
CA TYR A 331 -12.50 19.21 -19.53
C TYR A 331 -13.73 20.12 -19.65
N LYS A 332 -13.52 21.39 -19.98
CA LYS A 332 -14.59 22.41 -20.05
C LYS A 332 -14.44 23.25 -21.31
N GLY A 333 -15.54 23.60 -21.96
CA GLY A 333 -15.52 24.53 -23.10
C GLY A 333 -16.91 24.99 -23.53
N LEU A 334 -16.95 25.98 -24.41
CA LEU A 334 -18.19 26.48 -25.02
C LEU A 334 -18.62 25.62 -26.23
N ALA A 335 -17.66 24.96 -26.88
CA ALA A 335 -17.91 24.00 -27.95
C ALA A 335 -18.29 22.63 -27.39
N VAL A 336 -19.11 21.88 -28.13
CA VAL A 336 -19.38 20.47 -27.84
C VAL A 336 -18.08 19.66 -27.88
N ASN A 337 -17.96 18.64 -27.02
CA ASN A 337 -16.78 17.78 -26.91
C ASN A 337 -15.49 18.57 -26.58
N PRO A 338 -15.42 19.28 -25.44
CA PRO A 338 -14.24 20.06 -25.06
C PRO A 338 -13.01 19.17 -24.83
N THR A 339 -11.86 19.56 -25.37
CA THR A 339 -10.54 18.90 -25.17
C THR A 339 -9.59 19.72 -24.30
N SER A 340 -9.97 20.95 -23.93
CA SER A 340 -9.17 21.80 -23.05
C SER A 340 -9.33 21.36 -21.59
N LEU A 341 -8.21 20.97 -20.98
CA LEU A 341 -8.15 20.62 -19.56
C LEU A 341 -8.51 21.85 -18.71
N TYR A 342 -9.47 21.68 -17.81
CA TYR A 342 -9.95 22.72 -16.91
C TYR A 342 -9.45 22.52 -15.48
N ALA A 343 -9.57 21.30 -14.96
CA ALA A 343 -9.19 20.97 -13.60
C ALA A 343 -8.80 19.51 -13.46
N PHE A 344 -8.00 19.20 -12.42
CA PHE A 344 -7.74 17.84 -11.97
C PHE A 344 -8.33 17.66 -10.58
N LEU A 345 -9.10 16.60 -10.38
CA LEU A 345 -9.62 16.19 -9.08
C LEU A 345 -8.87 14.93 -8.61
N PRO A 346 -8.03 15.01 -7.55
CA PRO A 346 -7.42 13.82 -6.96
C PRO A 346 -8.50 12.84 -6.48
N ASN A 347 -8.24 11.54 -6.62
CA ASN A 347 -9.17 10.54 -6.13
C ASN A 347 -9.14 10.50 -4.60
N THR A 348 -10.25 10.86 -3.95
CA THR A 348 -10.41 10.79 -2.49
C THR A 348 -11.50 9.81 -2.07
N GLN A 349 -12.15 9.12 -3.01
CA GLN A 349 -13.34 8.30 -2.74
C GLN A 349 -13.42 7.09 -3.68
N THR A 350 -13.46 5.89 -3.10
CA THR A 350 -13.44 4.61 -3.84
C THR A 350 -14.82 4.00 -4.09
N SER A 351 -15.90 4.64 -3.62
CA SER A 351 -17.28 4.18 -3.80
C SER A 351 -18.30 5.32 -3.62
N GLY A 352 -19.44 5.23 -4.31
CA GLY A 352 -20.53 6.20 -4.24
C GLY A 352 -20.56 7.16 -5.42
N THR A 353 -20.93 8.42 -5.19
CA THR A 353 -20.92 9.49 -6.20
C THR A 353 -19.77 10.44 -5.90
N VAL A 354 -18.97 10.75 -6.91
CA VAL A 354 -17.92 11.78 -6.85
C VAL A 354 -18.50 13.09 -7.37
N SER A 355 -18.23 14.19 -6.67
CA SER A 355 -18.73 15.52 -7.01
C SER A 355 -17.60 16.54 -7.15
N TYR A 356 -17.71 17.42 -8.14
CA TYR A 356 -16.85 18.59 -8.32
C TYR A 356 -17.69 19.86 -8.50
N ILE A 357 -17.24 20.99 -7.93
CA ILE A 357 -17.91 22.29 -8.09
C ILE A 357 -17.08 23.18 -9.01
N ASP A 358 -17.63 23.49 -10.18
CA ASP A 358 -17.13 24.54 -11.04
C ASP A 358 -17.73 25.89 -10.60
N SER A 359 -16.92 26.74 -9.98
CA SER A 359 -17.30 28.07 -9.48
C SER A 359 -17.02 29.22 -10.45
N ASN A 360 -16.58 28.92 -11.67
CA ASN A 360 -16.25 29.91 -12.70
C ASN A 360 -17.22 29.84 -13.88
N ALA A 361 -18.50 29.52 -13.61
CA ALA A 361 -19.54 29.67 -14.62
C ALA A 361 -19.88 31.15 -14.78
N THR A 362 -20.06 31.59 -16.02
CA THR A 362 -20.51 32.96 -16.33
C THR A 362 -21.89 32.95 -16.94
N TYR A 363 -22.61 34.06 -16.75
CA TYR A 363 -23.96 34.25 -17.25
C TYR A 363 -24.08 34.01 -18.75
N PHE A 364 -25.22 33.45 -19.17
CA PHE A 364 -25.61 33.23 -20.56
C PHE A 364 -24.71 32.32 -21.41
N ASN A 365 -23.77 31.60 -20.79
CA ASN A 365 -22.95 30.62 -21.48
C ASN A 365 -23.46 29.20 -21.24
N THR A 366 -23.62 28.43 -22.32
CA THR A 366 -23.76 26.98 -22.24
C THR A 366 -22.36 26.38 -22.17
N TYR A 367 -22.07 25.71 -21.07
CA TYR A 367 -20.82 24.99 -20.89
C TYR A 367 -21.02 23.52 -21.22
N ASN A 368 -20.06 22.97 -21.96
CA ASN A 368 -19.90 21.55 -22.19
C ASN A 368 -18.78 21.03 -21.31
N TYR A 369 -18.95 19.81 -20.81
CA TYR A 369 -17.97 19.11 -19.98
C TYR A 369 -17.74 17.69 -20.48
N ARG A 370 -16.50 17.22 -20.29
CA ARG A 370 -16.12 15.80 -20.37
C ARG A 370 -15.15 15.49 -19.24
N ILE A 371 -15.05 14.22 -18.88
CA ILE A 371 -14.13 13.76 -17.83
C ILE A 371 -13.40 12.50 -18.29
N THR A 372 -12.15 12.35 -17.88
CA THR A 372 -11.38 11.11 -18.00
C THR A 372 -10.89 10.69 -16.62
N ALA A 373 -10.75 9.39 -16.42
CA ALA A 373 -10.08 8.84 -15.25
C ALA A 373 -8.57 8.72 -15.54
N VAL A 374 -7.73 9.00 -14.56
CA VAL A 374 -6.27 9.03 -14.70
C VAL A 374 -5.65 8.08 -13.69
N ASN A 375 -4.77 7.19 -14.15
CA ASN A 375 -4.04 6.30 -13.25
C ASN A 375 -2.76 6.94 -12.68
N THR A 376 -2.09 6.26 -11.75
CA THR A 376 -0.84 6.72 -11.12
C THR A 376 0.29 6.95 -12.11
N SER A 377 0.25 6.28 -13.28
CA SER A 377 1.20 6.44 -14.38
C SER A 377 0.84 7.56 -15.36
N GLY A 378 -0.29 8.26 -15.15
CA GLY A 378 -0.73 9.38 -15.98
C GLY A 378 -1.43 8.99 -17.27
N ILE A 379 -1.79 7.72 -17.45
CA ILE A 379 -2.60 7.25 -18.58
C ILE A 379 -4.07 7.60 -18.29
N GLU A 380 -4.77 8.10 -19.32
CA GLU A 380 -6.18 8.49 -19.24
C GLU A 380 -7.10 7.44 -19.89
N SER A 381 -8.32 7.31 -19.35
CA SER A 381 -9.43 6.60 -20.01
C SER A 381 -9.86 7.33 -21.30
N ASN A 382 -10.82 6.77 -22.04
CA ASN A 382 -11.53 7.59 -23.02
C ASN A 382 -12.35 8.67 -22.31
N TYR A 383 -12.70 9.69 -23.07
CA TYR A 383 -13.63 10.73 -22.60
C TYR A 383 -14.99 10.12 -22.25
N SER A 384 -15.55 10.58 -21.14
CA SER A 384 -16.97 10.39 -20.84
C SER A 384 -17.86 10.92 -21.98
N ALA A 385 -19.14 10.56 -21.94
CA ALA A 385 -20.16 11.26 -22.70
C ALA A 385 -20.09 12.78 -22.43
N ASN A 386 -20.32 13.59 -23.47
CA ASN A 386 -20.41 15.03 -23.34
C ASN A 386 -21.69 15.41 -22.60
N VAL A 387 -21.55 16.18 -21.54
CA VAL A 387 -22.68 16.79 -20.84
C VAL A 387 -22.66 18.28 -21.05
N SER A 388 -23.83 18.88 -21.29
CA SER A 388 -23.97 20.31 -21.50
C SER A 388 -24.96 20.89 -20.50
N THR A 389 -24.64 22.04 -19.93
CA THR A 389 -25.55 22.75 -19.03
C THR A 389 -25.40 24.25 -19.16
N LEU A 390 -26.48 24.99 -18.91
CA LEU A 390 -26.49 26.45 -18.93
C LEU A 390 -26.04 27.00 -17.58
N GLY A 391 -25.14 27.97 -17.58
CA GLY A 391 -24.60 28.56 -16.35
C GLY A 391 -25.55 29.48 -15.55
N VAL A 392 -26.89 29.36 -15.61
CA VAL A 392 -27.79 30.32 -14.95
C VAL A 392 -29.01 29.68 -14.24
N TYR A 393 -29.09 29.94 -12.92
CA TYR A 393 -30.31 30.21 -12.15
C TYR A 393 -30.17 31.58 -11.48
N GLY A 394 -30.70 32.65 -12.08
CA GLY A 394 -30.69 34.01 -11.51
C GLY A 394 -32.08 34.61 -11.34
N SER A 395 -32.18 35.70 -10.58
CA SER A 395 -33.41 36.49 -10.37
C SER A 395 -33.37 37.81 -11.15
N ALA A 396 -34.37 38.12 -11.96
CA ALA A 396 -34.49 39.43 -12.62
C ALA A 396 -35.37 40.37 -11.79
N SER A 397 -34.99 41.64 -11.62
CA SER A 397 -35.85 42.65 -11.00
C SER A 397 -36.23 43.76 -11.99
N ILE A 398 -37.52 44.04 -12.09
CA ILE A 398 -38.04 45.13 -12.93
C ILE A 398 -38.47 46.28 -12.01
N PHE A 399 -37.86 47.45 -12.17
CA PHE A 399 -38.19 48.66 -11.42
C PHE A 399 -38.77 49.73 -12.34
N GLN A 400 -39.96 50.25 -11.99
CA GLN A 400 -40.45 51.51 -12.55
C GLN A 400 -39.87 52.66 -11.72
N THR A 401 -39.13 53.56 -12.36
CA THR A 401 -38.72 54.83 -11.73
C THR A 401 -39.73 55.92 -12.08
N SER A 402 -39.97 56.82 -11.11
CA SER A 402 -41.05 57.81 -11.11
C SER A 402 -41.13 58.67 -12.38
N GLY A 403 -42.34 58.92 -12.88
CA GLY A 403 -42.64 59.86 -13.99
C GLY A 403 -43.74 59.39 -14.97
N ALA A 404 -44.00 58.09 -14.97
CA ALA A 404 -45.08 57.32 -15.60
C ALA A 404 -46.49 57.95 -15.76
N SER A 405 -46.76 58.91 -16.65
CA SER A 405 -48.17 59.29 -16.95
C SER A 405 -48.76 58.37 -18.03
N ILE A 406 -49.47 57.32 -17.61
CA ILE A 406 -50.15 56.36 -18.49
C ILE A 406 -51.58 56.86 -18.74
N TRP A 407 -51.83 57.49 -19.88
CA TRP A 407 -53.18 57.83 -20.31
C TRP A 407 -53.75 56.65 -21.12
N ASN A 408 -55.03 56.33 -20.88
CA ASN A 408 -55.90 55.36 -21.56
C ASN A 408 -55.30 54.00 -22.05
N THR A 409 -55.86 52.91 -21.51
CA THR A 409 -55.82 51.52 -22.08
C THR A 409 -54.50 51.10 -22.73
N SER A 410 -53.38 51.16 -22.00
CA SER A 410 -52.06 50.78 -22.50
C SER A 410 -51.50 49.60 -21.69
N CYS A 411 -51.15 48.51 -22.38
CA CYS A 411 -50.54 47.30 -21.79
C CYS A 411 -49.03 47.33 -22.05
N ILE A 412 -48.20 47.11 -21.03
CA ILE A 412 -46.74 47.07 -21.16
C ILE A 412 -46.27 45.61 -20.99
N GLN A 413 -45.59 45.06 -21.98
CA GLN A 413 -45.07 43.70 -21.93
C GLN A 413 -43.55 43.71 -21.80
N PHE A 414 -43.01 43.03 -20.77
CA PHE A 414 -41.58 42.87 -20.57
C PHE A 414 -41.16 41.45 -20.96
N GLN A 415 -40.14 41.32 -21.79
CA GLN A 415 -39.59 39.99 -22.07
C GLN A 415 -38.42 39.71 -21.12
N VAL A 416 -38.62 38.74 -20.22
CA VAL A 416 -37.57 38.23 -19.33
C VAL A 416 -37.35 36.77 -19.70
N LYS A 417 -36.17 36.45 -20.26
CA LYS A 417 -35.80 35.10 -20.69
C LYS A 417 -34.76 34.50 -19.74
N ASN A 418 -34.92 33.21 -19.43
CA ASN A 418 -33.89 32.39 -18.78
C ASN A 418 -33.55 32.79 -17.32
N TYR A 419 -34.57 33.17 -16.55
CA TYR A 419 -34.47 33.41 -15.11
C TYR A 419 -35.34 32.40 -14.34
N SER A 420 -34.89 32.02 -13.14
CA SER A 420 -35.58 31.07 -12.26
C SER A 420 -36.59 31.72 -11.34
N SER A 421 -36.37 33.00 -11.07
CA SER A 421 -37.32 33.87 -10.41
C SER A 421 -37.28 35.28 -10.99
N ALA A 422 -38.36 36.03 -10.81
CA ALA A 422 -38.38 37.45 -11.13
C ALA A 422 -39.11 38.22 -10.05
N ASN A 423 -38.54 39.33 -9.60
CA ASN A 423 -39.17 40.26 -8.67
C ASN A 423 -39.73 41.45 -9.45
N ILE A 424 -41.01 41.74 -9.26
CA ILE A 424 -41.62 42.96 -9.78
C ILE A 424 -41.94 43.87 -8.60
N ALA A 425 -41.38 45.07 -8.61
CA ALA A 425 -41.67 46.11 -7.62
C ALA A 425 -42.16 47.39 -8.34
N VAL A 426 -43.35 47.86 -7.96
CA VAL A 426 -43.89 49.15 -8.40
C VAL A 426 -43.67 50.15 -7.27
N ALA A 427 -42.66 51.00 -7.38
CA ALA A 427 -42.31 51.97 -6.34
C ALA A 427 -42.92 53.35 -6.62
N ASN A 428 -43.51 53.96 -5.58
CA ASN A 428 -43.80 55.39 -5.44
C ASN A 428 -44.47 56.09 -6.62
N ASN A 429 -45.65 55.63 -7.04
CA ASN A 429 -46.56 56.48 -7.80
C ASN A 429 -47.70 56.95 -6.89
N THR A 430 -47.76 58.26 -6.62
CA THR A 430 -48.98 58.90 -6.17
C THR A 430 -49.98 58.84 -7.33
N VAL A 431 -50.83 57.82 -7.35
CA VAL A 431 -51.87 57.69 -8.37
C VAL A 431 -53.03 58.57 -7.95
N THR A 432 -53.13 59.77 -8.50
CA THR A 432 -54.34 60.60 -8.37
C THR A 432 -55.35 60.14 -9.43
N TRP A 433 -56.49 59.59 -9.00
CA TRP A 433 -57.60 59.25 -9.89
C TRP A 433 -58.87 59.97 -9.44
N SER A 434 -59.49 60.72 -10.36
CA SER A 434 -60.85 61.22 -10.22
C SER A 434 -61.82 60.13 -10.69
N GLY A 435 -62.11 59.12 -9.86
CA GLY A 435 -63.16 58.15 -10.17
C GLY A 435 -63.05 56.74 -9.58
N GLY A 436 -63.04 56.58 -8.25
CA GLY A 436 -63.32 55.29 -7.59
C GLY A 436 -62.23 54.20 -7.65
N PRO A 437 -62.38 53.12 -6.85
CA PRO A 437 -61.28 52.22 -6.49
C PRO A 437 -61.04 51.14 -7.55
N GLY A 438 -60.23 51.45 -8.57
CA GLY A 438 -59.74 50.48 -9.55
C GLY A 438 -58.41 49.85 -9.10
N GLY A 439 -58.42 48.55 -8.77
CA GLY A 439 -57.20 47.79 -8.45
C GLY A 439 -56.41 47.35 -9.71
N TYR A 440 -55.09 47.22 -9.58
CA TYR A 440 -54.21 46.71 -10.63
C TYR A 440 -54.21 45.17 -10.65
N LYS A 441 -53.96 44.54 -11.82
CA LYS A 441 -53.85 43.07 -11.96
C LYS A 441 -52.59 42.70 -12.72
N ILE A 442 -51.73 41.85 -12.17
CA ILE A 442 -50.52 41.33 -12.82
C ILE A 442 -50.82 39.90 -13.32
N ALA A 443 -50.43 39.55 -14.55
CA ALA A 443 -50.70 38.25 -15.16
C ALA A 443 -49.45 37.65 -15.84
N VAL A 444 -48.98 36.49 -15.37
CA VAL A 444 -47.70 35.89 -15.80
C VAL A 444 -47.94 34.62 -16.63
N SER A 445 -47.18 34.43 -17.72
CA SER A 445 -47.21 33.21 -18.55
C SER A 445 -45.84 32.53 -18.62
N THR A 446 -45.79 31.21 -18.77
CA THR A 446 -44.54 30.44 -18.94
C THR A 446 -44.13 30.32 -20.41
N ALA A 447 -42.87 29.92 -20.67
CA ALA A 447 -42.33 29.78 -22.02
C ALA A 447 -43.19 28.86 -22.91
N GLY A 448 -43.60 29.34 -24.08
CA GLY A 448 -44.39 28.56 -25.05
C GLY A 448 -45.91 28.66 -24.88
N GLN A 449 -46.42 29.46 -23.94
CA GLN A 449 -47.86 29.71 -23.77
C GLN A 449 -48.25 31.13 -24.27
N PRO A 450 -49.49 31.32 -24.78
CA PRO A 450 -49.98 32.65 -25.17
C PRO A 450 -49.98 33.64 -24.00
N ALA A 451 -49.92 34.94 -24.28
CA ALA A 451 -50.04 35.98 -23.25
C ALA A 451 -51.39 35.84 -22.51
N CYS A 452 -51.36 35.78 -21.18
CA CYS A 452 -52.54 35.52 -20.35
C CYS A 452 -53.59 36.65 -20.48
N PRO A 453 -54.85 36.35 -20.86
CA PRO A 453 -55.93 37.33 -20.80
C PRO A 453 -56.37 37.61 -19.35
N ALA A 454 -56.98 38.78 -19.10
CA ALA A 454 -57.37 39.26 -17.77
C ALA A 454 -58.41 38.39 -17.05
N THR A 455 -59.05 37.46 -17.77
CA THR A 455 -60.01 36.48 -17.27
C THR A 455 -59.41 35.08 -17.41
N GLY A 456 -58.71 34.64 -16.35
CA GLY A 456 -58.18 33.29 -16.09
C GLY A 456 -58.18 32.28 -17.25
N ALA A 457 -57.08 32.22 -17.99
CA ALA A 457 -56.74 31.07 -18.82
C ALA A 457 -56.03 29.99 -17.97
N ALA A 458 -56.18 28.72 -18.36
CA ALA A 458 -55.51 27.60 -17.68
C ALA A 458 -53.98 27.78 -17.71
N GLY A 459 -53.34 27.76 -16.54
CA GLY A 459 -51.91 28.00 -16.38
C GLY A 459 -51.52 29.44 -16.02
N CYS A 460 -52.49 30.36 -15.88
CA CYS A 460 -52.27 31.75 -15.50
C CYS A 460 -52.78 32.03 -14.06
N THR A 461 -51.93 32.55 -13.18
CA THR A 461 -52.33 33.06 -11.86
C THR A 461 -52.49 34.58 -11.93
N ALA A 462 -53.71 35.08 -11.73
CA ALA A 462 -53.98 36.51 -11.61
C ALA A 462 -54.25 36.85 -10.13
N SER A 463 -53.46 37.75 -9.55
CA SER A 463 -53.69 38.28 -8.20
C SER A 463 -53.94 39.79 -8.27
N GLY A 464 -54.95 40.27 -7.54
CA GLY A 464 -55.27 41.70 -7.46
C GLY A 464 -54.28 42.43 -6.55
N VAL A 465 -53.80 43.61 -6.96
CA VAL A 465 -52.78 44.37 -6.23
C VAL A 465 -53.38 45.61 -5.56
N SER A 466 -53.08 45.78 -4.27
CA SER A 466 -53.07 47.07 -3.57
C SER A 466 -51.66 47.67 -3.58
N VAL A 467 -51.59 49.00 -3.60
CA VAL A 467 -50.34 49.79 -3.73
C VAL A 467 -49.33 49.45 -2.63
N ASN A 468 -48.03 49.32 -2.99
CA ASN A 468 -46.83 49.08 -2.15
C ASN A 468 -46.33 47.63 -1.89
N ASN A 469 -46.76 46.61 -2.65
CA ASN A 469 -46.24 45.25 -2.46
C ASN A 469 -45.27 44.81 -3.57
N ALA A 470 -44.17 44.15 -3.16
CA ALA A 470 -43.25 43.44 -4.06
C ALA A 470 -43.75 42.00 -4.26
N TYR A 471 -43.70 41.51 -5.51
CA TYR A 471 -44.06 40.13 -5.84
C TYR A 471 -42.85 39.37 -6.36
N THR A 472 -42.58 38.22 -5.74
CA THR A 472 -41.59 37.25 -6.22
C THR A 472 -42.29 36.15 -7.00
N LEU A 473 -41.93 36.02 -8.27
CA LEU A 473 -42.40 34.96 -9.15
C LEU A 473 -41.33 33.87 -9.18
N ASN A 474 -41.69 32.65 -8.81
CA ASN A 474 -40.80 31.49 -8.89
C ASN A 474 -41.27 30.57 -10.02
N ALA A 475 -40.35 30.15 -10.88
CA ALA A 475 -40.66 29.16 -11.88
C ALA A 475 -40.72 27.78 -11.21
N ASN A 476 -41.91 27.17 -11.17
CA ASN A 476 -42.11 25.82 -10.63
C ASN A 476 -41.47 24.77 -11.56
N GLY A 477 -40.14 24.69 -11.57
CA GLY A 477 -39.36 23.65 -12.26
C GLY A 477 -39.09 23.87 -13.76
N GLY A 478 -39.29 25.08 -14.30
CA GLY A 478 -39.00 25.42 -15.72
C GLY A 478 -38.42 26.82 -15.91
N ASN A 479 -38.11 27.23 -17.14
CA ASN A 479 -37.63 28.59 -17.44
C ASN A 479 -38.81 29.58 -17.54
N ILE A 480 -38.70 30.78 -16.94
CA ILE A 480 -39.62 31.89 -17.26
C ILE A 480 -39.27 32.36 -18.67
N GLY A 481 -40.22 32.19 -19.61
CA GLY A 481 -40.04 32.60 -21.00
C GLY A 481 -40.49 34.02 -21.29
N TYR A 482 -41.54 34.49 -20.59
CA TYR A 482 -42.18 35.80 -20.79
C TYR A 482 -42.78 36.28 -19.46
N ILE A 483 -42.79 37.60 -19.21
CA ILE A 483 -43.53 38.17 -18.07
C ILE A 483 -44.37 39.34 -18.57
N THR A 484 -45.68 39.17 -18.62
CA THR A 484 -46.57 40.24 -19.06
C THR A 484 -47.04 41.04 -17.85
N VAL A 485 -46.91 42.38 -17.86
CA VAL A 485 -47.39 43.22 -16.75
C VAL A 485 -48.41 44.20 -17.30
N SER A 486 -49.68 43.80 -17.27
CA SER A 486 -50.76 44.60 -17.84
C SER A 486 -51.36 45.54 -16.78
N PHE A 487 -51.45 46.84 -17.07
CA PHE A 487 -52.16 47.80 -16.21
C PHE A 487 -53.54 48.06 -16.81
N PHE A 488 -54.62 47.88 -16.04
CA PHE A 488 -55.98 48.08 -16.53
C PHE A 488 -56.73 49.09 -15.68
N THR A 489 -57.43 50.01 -16.35
CA THR A 489 -58.60 50.69 -15.79
C THR A 489 -59.82 50.01 -16.41
N ASN A 490 -60.53 49.21 -15.61
CA ASN A 490 -61.87 48.67 -15.87
C ASN A 490 -62.17 48.11 -17.29
N SER A 491 -62.11 46.77 -17.36
CA SER A 491 -62.93 45.86 -18.19
C SER A 491 -62.72 45.74 -19.71
N ASN A 492 -61.67 46.30 -20.32
CA ASN A 492 -61.33 45.99 -21.73
C ASN A 492 -60.03 45.19 -21.88
N ASN A 493 -60.11 44.11 -22.67
CA ASN A 493 -59.01 43.18 -22.97
C ASN A 493 -57.82 43.87 -23.67
N CYS A 494 -56.59 43.51 -23.28
CA CYS A 494 -55.36 43.89 -23.99
C CYS A 494 -55.33 43.25 -25.39
N ASN A 495 -55.83 43.94 -26.41
CA ASN A 495 -55.74 43.47 -27.80
C ASN A 495 -54.66 44.20 -28.62
N ASN A 496 -53.97 45.21 -28.07
CA ASN A 496 -52.84 45.87 -28.75
C ASN A 496 -51.51 45.39 -28.17
N THR A 497 -50.83 44.54 -28.93
CA THR A 497 -49.54 43.93 -28.59
C THR A 497 -48.41 44.83 -29.07
N GLN A 498 -47.76 45.58 -28.18
CA GLN A 498 -46.41 46.10 -28.45
C GLN A 498 -45.42 45.26 -27.66
N ALA A 499 -44.85 44.25 -28.32
CA ALA A 499 -43.82 43.40 -27.74
C ALA A 499 -42.48 44.16 -27.72
N ILE A 500 -41.99 44.54 -26.55
CA ILE A 500 -40.67 45.15 -26.40
C ILE A 500 -39.65 44.00 -26.26
N ASN A 501 -38.91 43.71 -27.33
CA ASN A 501 -37.89 42.67 -27.37
C ASN A 501 -36.58 43.24 -26.80
N ALA A 502 -36.34 43.05 -25.50
CA ALA A 502 -35.08 43.42 -24.85
C ALA A 502 -34.02 42.34 -25.13
N SER A 503 -33.60 42.20 -26.38
CA SER A 503 -32.62 41.19 -26.74
C SER A 503 -31.16 41.64 -26.56
N ASN A 504 -30.85 42.94 -26.34
CA ASN A 504 -29.44 43.40 -26.32
C ASN A 504 -29.13 44.70 -25.52
N ASN A 505 -30.00 45.21 -24.64
CA ASN A 505 -29.69 46.44 -23.89
C ASN A 505 -30.41 46.50 -22.53
N PRO A 506 -29.73 46.75 -21.39
CA PRO A 506 -30.39 46.91 -20.09
C PRO A 506 -31.17 48.24 -19.95
N TYR A 507 -31.09 49.13 -20.95
CA TYR A 507 -31.81 50.40 -20.99
C TYR A 507 -32.62 50.52 -22.27
N LEU A 508 -33.95 50.46 -22.15
CA LEU A 508 -34.88 50.79 -23.22
C LEU A 508 -35.75 51.96 -22.75
N GLY A 509 -35.58 53.12 -23.38
CA GLY A 509 -36.42 54.30 -23.16
C GLY A 509 -37.37 54.54 -24.34
N PHE A 510 -38.63 54.81 -24.04
CA PHE A 510 -39.51 55.60 -24.91
C PHE A 510 -40.21 56.67 -24.09
N ASN A 511 -40.07 57.90 -24.56
CA ASN A 511 -40.77 59.15 -24.22
C ASN A 511 -41.04 59.41 -22.73
N ASN A 512 -40.16 60.24 -22.17
CA ASN A 512 -40.18 60.89 -20.85
C ASN A 512 -40.16 60.02 -19.59
N ASN A 513 -40.12 58.68 -19.67
CA ASN A 513 -40.04 57.83 -18.48
C ASN A 513 -39.00 56.71 -18.59
N ALA A 514 -38.01 56.75 -17.70
CA ALA A 514 -36.93 55.76 -17.65
C ALA A 514 -37.37 54.51 -16.87
N TYR A 515 -37.26 53.33 -17.51
CA TYR A 515 -37.44 52.04 -16.87
C TYR A 515 -36.08 51.34 -16.81
N ILE A 516 -35.74 50.74 -15.66
CA ILE A 516 -34.45 50.07 -15.44
C ILE A 516 -34.74 48.59 -15.15
N ILE A 517 -34.10 47.70 -15.89
CA ILE A 517 -34.05 46.27 -15.57
C ILE A 517 -32.72 46.03 -14.86
N GLY A 518 -32.77 45.62 -13.58
CA GLY A 518 -31.60 45.45 -12.74
C GLY A 518 -31.57 44.10 -12.02
N ASP A 519 -30.38 43.60 -11.72
CA ASP A 519 -30.17 42.46 -10.83
C ASP A 519 -30.14 42.96 -9.38
N THR A 520 -30.85 42.30 -8.46
CA THR A 520 -30.83 42.62 -7.02
C THR A 520 -29.51 42.29 -6.35
N ASN A 521 -28.66 41.46 -6.96
CA ASN A 521 -27.41 40.99 -6.35
C ASN A 521 -26.17 41.81 -6.72
N ASN A 522 -26.27 42.70 -7.71
CA ASN A 522 -25.22 43.67 -8.02
C ASN A 522 -25.88 45.04 -8.10
N GLY A 523 -25.65 45.86 -7.07
CA GLY A 523 -26.21 47.21 -6.95
C GLY A 523 -26.22 47.95 -8.29
N LEU A 524 -27.40 48.47 -8.61
CA LEU A 524 -27.76 49.32 -9.75
C LEU A 524 -26.54 49.98 -10.42
N ARG A 525 -26.30 49.66 -11.70
CA ARG A 525 -25.53 50.52 -12.59
C ARG A 525 -26.41 51.04 -13.70
#